data_AF-A0A811QB16-F1
#
_entry.id   AF-A0A811QB16-F1
#
_cell.length_a   1.000
_cell.length_b   1.000
_cell.length_c   1.000
_cell.angle_alpha   90.00
_cell.angle_beta   90.00
_cell.angle_gamma   90.00
#
_symmetry.space_group_name_H-M   'P 1'
#
loop_
_entity.id
_entity.type
_entity.pdbx_description
1 polymer ?
#
loop_
_entity_poly.entity_id
_entity_poly.type
_entity_poly.pdbx_seq_one_letter_code
_entity_poly.pdbx_strand_id
1 'polypeptide(L)'
;MTVVAFASDVVDIFEVNDIMSSKGWHLNALQRPNSLTILTGFNLHICVTLQHTTIYDQFLKDLQYSVNTVKANPGPISGGMAPIYGAAGKMPDRGTVKELLVEFMDSSC
;
A
#
# COMPACT_ATOMS: atom_id res chain seq x y z
N MET A 1 16.73 5.74 12.80
CA MET A 1 15.48 5.84 12.01
C MET A 1 15.81 5.34 10.63
N THR A 2 15.18 4.26 10.20
CA THR A 2 15.49 3.61 8.92
C THR A 2 14.19 3.42 8.15
N VAL A 3 14.17 3.82 6.89
CA VAL A 3 13.00 3.64 6.02
C VAL A 3 13.27 2.45 5.11
N VAL A 4 12.35 1.50 5.10
CA VAL A 4 12.43 0.31 4.23
C VAL A 4 11.24 0.34 3.28
N ALA A 5 11.51 0.43 1.99
CA ALA A 5 10.52 0.31 0.94
C ALA A 5 10.60 -1.09 0.31
N PHE A 6 9.45 -1.69 0.02
CA PHE A 6 9.36 -2.99 -0.61
C PHE A 6 8.22 -3.05 -1.62
N ALA A 7 8.42 -3.89 -2.64
CA ALA A 7 7.53 -4.11 -3.77
C ALA A 7 7.47 -5.60 -4.10
N SER A 8 6.50 -5.98 -4.93
CA SER A 8 6.37 -7.35 -5.44
C SER A 8 5.90 -7.33 -6.88
N ASP A 9 6.50 -8.18 -7.72
CA ASP A 9 6.08 -8.38 -9.11
C ASP A 9 5.06 -9.53 -9.27
N VAL A 10 4.82 -10.28 -8.19
CA VAL A 10 4.02 -11.53 -8.21
C VAL A 10 2.68 -11.39 -7.49
N VAL A 11 2.59 -10.47 -6.52
CA VAL A 11 1.38 -10.24 -5.73
C VAL A 11 1.04 -8.77 -5.68
N ASP A 12 -0.26 -8.43 -5.65
CA ASP A 12 -0.69 -7.04 -5.49
C ASP A 12 -0.33 -6.54 -4.09
N ILE A 13 0.57 -5.57 -4.03
CA ILE A 13 1.10 -5.04 -2.78
C ILE A 13 0.02 -4.26 -2.00
N PHE A 14 -1.01 -3.74 -2.66
CA PHE A 14 -2.09 -3.04 -1.98
C PHE A 14 -3.03 -3.98 -1.24
N GLU A 15 -3.28 -5.18 -1.77
CA GLU A 15 -4.04 -6.20 -1.04
C GLU A 15 -3.30 -6.66 0.21
N VAL A 16 -1.97 -6.81 0.10
CA VAL A 16 -1.12 -7.06 1.28
C VAL A 16 -1.23 -5.90 2.28
N ASN A 17 -1.25 -4.66 1.81
CA ASN A 17 -1.44 -3.48 2.67
C ASN A 17 -2.80 -3.49 3.38
N ASP A 18 -3.87 -3.86 2.70
CA ASP A 18 -5.22 -3.89 3.28
C ASP A 18 -5.33 -4.97 4.36
N ILE A 19 -4.73 -6.14 4.15
CA ILE A 19 -4.68 -7.19 5.19
C ILE A 19 -3.83 -6.73 6.37
N MET A 20 -2.67 -6.11 6.12
CA MET A 20 -1.83 -5.54 7.17
C MET A 20 -2.58 -4.44 7.95
N SER A 21 -3.33 -3.59 7.25
CA SER A 21 -4.17 -2.54 7.85
C SER A 21 -5.30 -3.12 8.70
N SER A 22 -5.93 -4.22 8.27
CA SER A 22 -6.95 -4.93 9.06
C SER A 22 -6.38 -5.53 10.35
N LYS A 23 -5.08 -5.81 10.39
CA LYS A 23 -4.34 -6.27 11.57
C LYS A 23 -3.83 -5.11 12.45
N GLY A 24 -4.09 -3.86 12.07
CA GLY A 24 -3.68 -2.66 12.80
C GLY A 24 -2.34 -2.06 12.37
N TRP A 25 -1.75 -2.56 11.28
CA TRP A 25 -0.50 -2.00 10.74
C TRP A 25 -0.81 -0.90 9.71
N HIS A 26 -0.41 0.33 10.01
CA HIS A 26 -0.53 1.45 9.08
C HIS A 26 0.77 1.64 8.31
N LEU A 27 0.83 1.07 7.10
CA LEU A 27 1.95 1.26 6.17
C LEU A 27 1.64 2.39 5.20
N ASN A 28 2.70 3.07 4.75
CA ASN A 28 2.55 4.16 3.80
C ASN A 28 2.57 3.61 2.38
N ALA A 29 1.45 3.74 1.69
CA ALA A 29 1.29 3.45 0.27
C ALA A 29 1.96 4.53 -0.59
N LEU A 30 2.93 4.13 -1.41
CA LEU A 30 3.62 5.00 -2.35
C LEU A 30 3.15 4.69 -3.78
N GLN A 31 2.81 5.74 -4.51
CA GLN A 31 2.43 5.69 -5.92
C GLN A 31 3.58 6.23 -6.78
N ARG A 32 4.01 5.48 -7.80
CA ARG A 32 5.18 5.67 -8.71
C ARG A 32 6.53 5.12 -8.23
N PRO A 33 7.34 4.69 -9.21
CA PRO A 33 8.59 5.40 -9.51
C PRO A 33 8.52 6.13 -10.87
N ASN A 34 9.18 7.29 -10.97
CA ASN A 34 9.54 7.95 -12.24
C ASN A 34 10.85 7.36 -12.79
N SER A 35 10.91 6.05 -13.07
CA SER A 35 12.06 5.48 -13.79
C SER A 35 11.67 4.26 -14.60
N LEU A 36 11.47 4.50 -15.90
CA LEU A 36 11.90 3.72 -17.06
C LEU A 36 11.78 2.17 -17.07
N THR A 37 10.99 1.55 -16.21
CA THR A 37 10.60 0.13 -16.35
C THR A 37 9.09 0.06 -16.20
N ILE A 38 8.45 -0.20 -17.34
CA ILE A 38 7.00 -0.18 -17.57
C ILE A 38 6.24 -1.32 -16.86
N LEU A 39 6.85 -2.08 -15.94
CA LEU A 39 6.23 -3.32 -15.47
C LEU A 39 5.80 -3.41 -14.00
N THR A 40 6.25 -2.57 -13.06
CA THR A 40 5.69 -2.58 -11.69
C THR A 40 5.81 -1.23 -10.99
N GLY A 41 4.67 -0.57 -10.79
CA GLY A 41 4.59 0.87 -10.49
C GLY A 41 4.26 1.27 -9.04
N PHE A 42 4.30 0.39 -8.05
CA PHE A 42 3.75 0.68 -6.72
C PHE A 42 4.55 0.03 -5.57
N ASN A 43 4.82 0.80 -4.51
CA ASN A 43 5.67 0.40 -3.38
C ASN A 43 4.95 0.68 -2.04
N LEU A 44 5.20 -0.16 -1.02
CA LEU A 44 4.90 0.19 0.39
C LEU A 44 6.18 0.61 1.08
N HIS A 45 6.09 1.51 2.06
CA HIS A 45 7.20 1.76 2.97
C HIS A 45 6.79 1.68 4.44
N ILE A 46 7.74 1.22 5.26
CA ILE A 46 7.69 1.31 6.72
C ILE A 46 8.83 2.19 7.22
N CYS A 47 8.51 3.12 8.12
CA CYS A 47 9.50 3.88 8.85
C CYS A 47 9.79 3.18 10.18
N VAL A 48 10.95 2.53 10.28
CA VAL A 48 11.38 1.83 11.48
C VAL A 48 11.88 2.86 12.51
N THR A 49 11.08 3.04 13.54
CA THR A 49 11.39 3.83 14.74
C THR A 49 11.78 2.92 15.91
N LEU A 50 12.21 3.50 17.04
CA LEU A 50 12.62 2.72 18.22
C LEU A 50 11.51 1.80 18.74
N GLN A 51 10.24 2.19 18.58
CA GLN A 51 9.07 1.39 18.97
C GLN A 51 8.92 0.10 18.17
N HIS A 52 9.55 0.01 16.99
CA HIS A 52 9.48 -1.17 16.13
C HIS A 52 10.49 -2.27 16.55
N THR A 53 11.45 -1.96 17.45
CA THR A 53 12.52 -2.89 17.85
C THR A 53 12.03 -4.07 18.70
N THR A 54 10.86 -3.97 19.34
CA THR A 54 10.27 -5.04 20.15
C THR A 54 9.17 -5.81 19.43
N ILE A 55 8.68 -5.30 18.30
CA ILE A 55 7.52 -5.85 17.56
C ILE A 55 7.90 -6.37 16.17
N TYR A 56 9.18 -6.38 15.82
CA TYR A 56 9.65 -6.82 14.50
C TYR A 56 9.28 -8.29 14.19
N ASP A 57 9.30 -9.17 15.18
CA ASP A 57 8.91 -10.58 15.01
C ASP A 57 7.43 -10.72 14.66
N GLN A 58 6.57 -9.89 15.27
CA GLN A 58 5.15 -9.88 14.98
C GLN A 58 4.89 -9.31 13.58
N PHE A 59 5.59 -8.23 13.22
CA PHE A 59 5.53 -7.63 11.88
C PHE A 59 5.87 -8.65 10.79
N LEU A 60 6.96 -9.41 10.96
CA LEU A 60 7.38 -10.42 9.99
C LEU A 60 6.37 -11.56 9.84
N LYS A 61 5.79 -12.03 10.96
CA LYS A 61 4.74 -13.06 10.94
C LYS A 61 3.48 -12.57 10.22
N ASP A 62 3.05 -11.35 10.52
CA ASP A 62 1.86 -10.75 9.91
C ASP A 62 2.07 -10.46 8.43
N LEU A 63 3.27 -10.00 8.04
CA LEU A 63 3.62 -9.80 6.64
C LEU A 63 3.62 -11.13 5.87
N GLN A 64 4.23 -12.17 6.43
CA GLN A 64 4.25 -13.50 5.80
C GLN A 64 2.84 -14.08 5.66
N TYR A 65 2.01 -13.94 6.70
CA TYR A 65 0.59 -14.32 6.64
C TYR A 65 -0.16 -13.57 5.54
N SER A 66 0.04 -12.25 5.45
CA SER A 66 -0.64 -11.39 4.47
C SER A 66 -0.24 -11.78 3.04
N VAL A 67 1.06 -11.96 2.78
CA VAL A 67 1.56 -12.41 1.47
C VAL A 67 1.02 -13.80 1.10
N ASN A 68 1.00 -14.75 2.05
CA ASN A 68 0.46 -16.08 1.80
C ASN A 68 -1.05 -16.06 1.51
N THR A 69 -1.79 -15.19 2.19
CA THR A 69 -3.23 -15.02 1.98
C THR A 69 -3.52 -14.48 0.57
N VAL A 70 -2.79 -13.46 0.13
CA VAL A 70 -2.91 -12.92 -1.24
C VAL A 70 -2.46 -13.93 -2.29
N LYS A 71 -1.38 -14.69 -2.03
CA LYS A 71 -0.95 -15.77 -2.94
C LYS A 71 -1.99 -16.88 -3.07
N ALA A 72 -2.68 -17.24 -1.98
CA ALA A 72 -3.68 -18.30 -1.97
C ALA A 72 -4.99 -17.87 -2.65
N ASN A 73 -5.34 -16.58 -2.57
CA ASN A 73 -6.53 -16.00 -3.19
C ASN A 73 -6.13 -14.85 -4.13
N PRO A 74 -5.71 -15.13 -5.37
CA PRO A 74 -5.41 -14.10 -6.37
C PRO A 74 -6.71 -13.51 -6.95
N GLY A 75 -7.50 -12.83 -6.11
CA GLY A 75 -8.76 -12.21 -6.48
C GLY A 75 -9.05 -10.99 -5.59
N PRO A 76 -9.76 -9.98 -6.11
CA PRO A 76 -9.89 -8.68 -5.48
C PRO A 76 -10.48 -8.79 -4.07
N ILE A 77 -9.69 -8.42 -3.07
CA ILE A 77 -10.18 -8.32 -1.70
C ILE A 77 -11.12 -7.11 -1.63
N SER A 78 -12.42 -7.38 -1.67
CA SER A 78 -13.47 -6.37 -1.59
C SER A 78 -13.50 -5.74 -0.19
N GLY A 79 -13.06 -4.48 -0.07
CA GLY A 79 -13.35 -3.65 1.11
C GLY A 79 -12.22 -2.79 1.67
N GLY A 80 -11.01 -2.86 1.11
CA GLY A 80 -9.89 -2.03 1.57
C GLY A 80 -9.62 -0.81 0.67
N MET A 81 -8.56 -0.07 0.97
CA MET A 81 -8.18 1.13 0.22
C MET A 81 -7.37 0.77 -1.04
N ALA A 82 -7.01 -0.50 -1.24
CA ALA A 82 -6.30 -0.98 -2.42
C ALA A 82 -6.94 -0.57 -3.76
N PRO A 83 -8.27 -0.67 -3.95
CA PRO A 83 -8.89 -0.26 -5.20
C PRO A 83 -8.78 1.25 -5.43
N ILE A 84 -8.82 2.07 -4.38
CA ILE A 84 -8.67 3.54 -4.47
C ILE A 84 -7.24 3.89 -4.87
N TYR A 85 -6.25 3.32 -4.19
CA TYR A 85 -4.84 3.57 -4.52
C TYR A 85 -4.44 2.98 -5.89
N GLY A 86 -4.99 1.83 -6.26
CA GLY A 86 -4.82 1.22 -7.59
C GLY A 86 -5.48 2.04 -8.70
N ALA A 87 -6.68 2.56 -8.49
CA ALA A 87 -7.39 3.42 -9.44
C ALA A 87 -6.67 4.76 -9.62
N ALA A 88 -6.28 5.44 -8.53
CA ALA A 88 -5.53 6.69 -8.58
C ALA A 88 -4.16 6.54 -9.28
N GLY A 89 -3.52 5.37 -9.14
CA GLY A 89 -2.29 5.02 -9.85
C GLY A 89 -2.47 4.86 -11.36
N LYS A 90 -3.63 4.36 -11.80
CA LYS A 90 -3.96 4.09 -13.22
C LYS A 90 -4.63 5.27 -13.94
N MET A 91 -5.09 6.30 -13.24
CA MET A 91 -5.69 7.49 -13.86
C MET A 91 -4.67 8.26 -14.70
N PRO A 92 -4.90 8.40 -16.02
CA PRO A 92 -4.00 9.13 -16.92
C PRO A 92 -4.15 10.65 -16.76
N ASP A 93 -5.35 11.14 -16.42
CA ASP A 93 -5.60 12.55 -16.19
C ASP A 93 -5.35 12.94 -14.73
N ARG A 94 -4.47 13.92 -14.52
CA ARG A 94 -4.11 14.44 -13.19
C ARG A 94 -5.06 15.56 -12.75
N GLY A 95 -5.91 16.08 -13.64
CA GLY A 95 -6.96 17.05 -13.32
C GLY A 95 -7.99 16.47 -12.36
N THR A 96 -8.51 15.28 -12.67
CA THR A 96 -9.50 14.58 -11.81
C THR A 96 -8.96 14.26 -10.40
N VAL A 97 -7.68 13.89 -10.27
CA VAL A 97 -7.07 13.63 -8.96
C VAL A 97 -7.02 14.90 -8.10
N LYS A 98 -6.77 16.06 -8.72
CA LYS A 98 -6.77 17.34 -8.01
C LYS A 98 -8.17 17.70 -7.51
N GLU A 99 -9.20 17.51 -8.32
CA GLU A 99 -10.59 17.79 -7.93
C GLU A 99 -11.04 16.91 -6.76
N LEU A 100 -10.71 15.62 -6.81
CA LEU A 100 -11.03 14.66 -5.74
C LEU A 100 -10.31 15.01 -4.42
N LEU A 101 -9.08 15.54 -4.49
CA LEU A 101 -8.36 16.04 -3.31
C LEU A 101 -8.96 17.32 -2.74
N VAL A 102 -9.41 18.24 -3.60
CA VAL A 102 -10.10 19.47 -3.17
C VAL A 102 -11.41 19.12 -2.47
N GLU A 103 -12.21 18.21 -3.05
CA GLU A 103 -13.45 17.72 -2.46
C GLU A 103 -13.20 17.02 -1.11
N PHE A 104 -12.16 16.21 -1.00
CA PHE A 104 -11.76 15.60 0.27
C PHE A 104 -11.43 16.66 1.33
N MET A 105 -10.67 17.71 0.97
CA MET A 105 -10.34 18.81 1.87
C MET A 105 -11.58 19.60 2.30
N ASP A 106 -12.49 19.87 1.37
CA ASP A 106 -13.74 20.59 1.64
C ASP A 106 -14.68 19.78 2.55
N SER A 107 -14.72 18.46 2.40
CA SER A 107 -15.52 17.55 3.25
C SER A 107 -14.98 17.35 4.66
N SER A 108 -13.71 17.72 4.89
CA SER A 108 -13.01 17.55 6.17
C SER A 108 -13.09 18.80 7.07
N CYS A 109 -13.77 19.85 6.62
CA CYS A 109 -14.00 21.11 7.34
C CYS A 109 -15.42 21.13 7.93
#